data_AF-A0A5C7WV00-F1
#
_entry.id   AF-A0A5C7WV00-F1
#
_cell.length_a   1.000
_cell.length_b   1.000
_cell.length_c   1.000
_cell.angle_alpha   90.00
_cell.angle_beta   90.00
_cell.angle_gamma   90.00
#
_symmetry.space_group_name_H-M   'P 1'
#
loop_
_entity.id
_entity.type
_entity.pdbx_description
1 polymer ?
#
loop_
_entity_poly.entity_id
_entity_poly.type
_entity_poly.pdbx_seq_one_letter_code
_entity_poly.pdbx_strand_id
1 'polypeptide(L)'
;MVRGLHVAVALACSLAVFVAAAPAAADPESGPPDVQPVAVTVPPGPGEAAPPVDDGKVPSSPPETTTAPDGWTLRISAKDEVQRAVAPLTTAISTREYTVGGVFNGLLDGDGGTPEGVFEVGYQIGCGIDMTTSNGVSLTGTAGISPSIGYFGFDFPGVLPDGILPGIGGNIGGAITVGLKPGIINVVPVTKKQYKGSAPWVSIANFRVKIDGCVGESFIRSYATLAKSSDEGEAVLSWYGVTKAV
;
A
#
# COMPACT_ATOMS: atom_id res chain seq x y z
N MET A 1 18.14 31.75 74.12
CA MET A 1 17.22 32.41 75.08
C MET A 1 16.07 32.96 74.25
N VAL A 2 14.80 32.57 74.33
CA VAL A 2 14.01 31.79 75.29
C VAL A 2 12.82 31.16 74.54
N ARG A 3 12.42 29.95 74.99
CA ARG A 3 11.12 29.25 74.87
C ARG A 3 9.92 30.19 74.58
N GLY A 4 8.99 29.92 73.67
CA GLY A 4 8.10 28.76 73.59
C GLY A 4 6.73 29.11 74.20
N LEU A 5 5.63 28.94 73.45
CA LEU A 5 4.34 28.49 74.02
C LEU A 5 3.38 28.00 72.92
N HIS A 6 2.65 26.96 73.28
CA HIS A 6 1.84 26.07 72.46
C HIS A 6 0.34 26.41 72.47
N VAL A 7 -0.35 25.92 71.43
CA VAL A 7 -1.72 25.38 71.39
C VAL A 7 -2.89 26.37 71.28
N ALA A 8 -3.64 26.26 70.17
CA ALA A 8 -5.09 26.12 70.21
C ALA A 8 -5.57 25.31 68.98
N VAL A 9 -5.99 24.08 69.24
CA VAL A 9 -6.76 23.22 68.34
C VAL A 9 -8.23 23.68 68.41
N ALA A 10 -8.87 23.88 67.26
CA ALA A 10 -10.32 23.92 67.08
C ALA A 10 -10.59 23.43 65.65
N LEU A 11 -10.77 22.14 65.40
CA LEU A 11 -11.98 21.33 65.55
C LEU A 11 -13.26 21.93 64.93
N ALA A 12 -13.47 21.52 63.67
CA ALA A 12 -14.74 21.21 62.99
C ALA A 12 -15.77 22.34 62.72
N CYS A 13 -16.01 22.58 61.42
CA CYS A 13 -17.36 22.43 60.85
C CYS A 13 -17.28 22.16 59.34
N SER A 14 -17.68 20.94 59.01
CA SER A 14 -17.85 20.30 57.71
C SER A 14 -18.91 20.97 56.83
N LEU A 15 -18.62 21.14 55.54
CA LEU A 15 -19.56 20.93 54.43
C LEU A 15 -18.79 20.89 53.09
N ALA A 16 -18.13 19.76 52.82
CA ALA A 16 -17.62 19.43 51.50
C ALA A 16 -18.75 18.81 50.68
N VAL A 17 -19.30 19.55 49.72
CA VAL A 17 -20.13 18.98 48.66
C VAL A 17 -19.19 18.29 47.68
N PHE A 18 -18.88 17.02 47.97
CA PHE A 18 -18.32 16.11 46.97
C PHE A 18 -19.44 15.77 45.98
N VAL A 19 -19.42 16.39 44.81
CA VAL A 19 -20.12 15.82 43.65
C VAL A 19 -19.41 14.51 43.33
N ALA A 20 -20.08 13.40 43.66
CA ALA A 20 -19.67 12.07 43.23
C ALA A 20 -19.81 12.00 41.70
N ALA A 21 -18.74 12.33 40.98
CA ALA A 21 -18.57 11.76 39.66
C ALA A 21 -18.30 10.27 39.88
N ALA A 22 -19.26 9.43 39.50
CA ALA A 22 -19.10 7.99 39.50
C ALA A 22 -17.75 7.64 38.83
N PRO A 23 -16.93 6.76 39.42
CA PRO A 23 -15.88 6.16 38.62
C PRO A 23 -16.61 5.40 37.52
N ALA A 24 -16.45 5.81 36.26
CA ALA A 24 -16.67 4.91 35.16
C ALA A 24 -15.57 3.85 35.26
N ALA A 25 -15.81 2.86 36.13
CA ALA A 25 -15.11 1.60 36.12
C ALA A 25 -15.52 0.93 34.80
N ALA A 26 -14.76 1.17 33.74
CA ALA A 26 -14.61 0.13 32.74
C ALA A 26 -13.92 -1.01 33.49
N ASP A 27 -14.69 -2.07 33.78
CA ASP A 27 -14.13 -3.31 34.31
C ASP A 27 -12.95 -3.69 33.41
N PRO A 28 -11.72 -3.81 33.92
CA PRO A 28 -10.69 -4.49 33.19
C PRO A 28 -11.15 -5.95 33.15
N GLU A 29 -11.60 -6.40 31.98
CA GLU A 29 -11.82 -7.81 31.70
C GLU A 29 -10.55 -8.53 32.14
N SER A 30 -10.64 -9.21 33.29
CA SER A 30 -9.57 -10.00 33.89
C SER A 30 -9.58 -11.37 33.23
N GLY A 31 -9.45 -11.36 31.91
CA GLY A 31 -8.98 -12.49 31.13
C GLY A 31 -7.53 -12.21 30.72
N PRO A 32 -6.65 -13.23 30.63
CA PRO A 32 -5.41 -13.05 29.90
C PRO A 32 -5.75 -12.49 28.52
N PRO A 33 -4.96 -11.56 27.95
CA PRO A 33 -5.20 -11.14 26.59
C PRO A 33 -5.21 -12.41 25.74
N ASP A 34 -6.32 -12.67 25.04
CA ASP A 34 -6.38 -13.64 23.96
C ASP A 34 -5.51 -13.12 22.81
N VAL A 35 -4.21 -13.12 23.05
CA VAL A 35 -3.19 -13.16 22.02
C VAL A 35 -3.39 -14.53 21.41
N GLN A 36 -4.25 -14.63 20.42
CA GLN A 36 -4.24 -15.78 19.54
C GLN A 36 -2.79 -15.91 19.05
N PRO A 37 -2.10 -17.01 19.37
CA PRO A 37 -0.77 -17.20 18.85
C PRO A 37 -0.88 -17.11 17.33
N VAL A 38 -0.05 -16.25 16.73
CA VAL A 38 0.32 -16.37 15.32
C VAL A 38 0.41 -17.86 15.03
N ALA A 39 -0.43 -18.35 14.11
CA ALA A 39 -0.48 -19.75 13.76
C ALA A 39 0.96 -20.18 13.42
N VAL A 40 1.63 -20.79 14.40
CA VAL A 40 2.72 -21.70 14.13
C VAL A 40 2.08 -22.68 13.18
N THR A 41 2.61 -22.77 11.96
CA THR A 41 2.19 -23.78 11.00
C THR A 41 2.34 -25.13 11.68
N VAL A 42 1.25 -25.60 12.28
CA VAL A 42 1.13 -26.94 12.82
C VAL A 42 1.44 -27.83 11.63
N PRO A 43 2.51 -28.64 11.66
CA PRO A 43 2.74 -29.62 10.62
C PRO A 43 1.44 -30.40 10.44
N PRO A 44 0.94 -30.58 9.21
CA PRO A 44 -0.33 -31.27 9.01
C PRO A 44 -0.30 -32.58 9.80
N GLY A 45 -1.33 -32.79 10.61
CA GLY A 45 -1.49 -34.04 11.33
C GLY A 45 -1.41 -35.21 10.34
N PRO A 46 -0.95 -36.40 10.74
CA PRO A 46 -0.87 -37.55 9.83
C PRO A 46 -2.26 -37.81 9.21
N GLY A 47 -2.42 -37.46 7.93
CA GLY A 47 -3.70 -37.60 7.19
C GLY A 47 -4.40 -36.29 6.80
N GLU A 48 -3.93 -35.12 7.24
CA GLU A 48 -4.44 -33.83 6.74
C GLU A 48 -3.81 -33.53 5.37
N ALA A 49 -4.62 -33.48 4.31
CA ALA A 49 -4.14 -33.06 3.00
C ALA A 49 -3.64 -31.62 3.10
N ALA A 50 -2.39 -31.38 2.69
CA ALA A 50 -1.85 -30.03 2.61
C ALA A 50 -2.81 -29.12 1.83
N PRO A 51 -3.02 -27.86 2.26
CA PRO A 51 -3.86 -26.93 1.51
C PRO A 51 -3.38 -26.88 0.05
N PRO A 52 -4.30 -26.82 -0.93
CA PRO A 52 -3.94 -26.81 -2.33
C PRO A 52 -2.91 -25.71 -2.58
N VAL A 53 -1.73 -26.10 -3.04
CA VAL A 53 -0.70 -25.14 -3.44
C VAL A 53 -1.24 -24.45 -4.70
N ASP A 54 -1.47 -23.13 -4.65
CA ASP A 54 -1.80 -22.37 -5.87
C ASP A 54 -0.62 -22.52 -6.82
N ASP A 55 -0.78 -23.35 -7.85
CA ASP A 55 0.27 -23.60 -8.82
C ASP A 55 0.68 -22.34 -9.61
N GLY A 56 -0.14 -21.30 -9.50
CA GLY A 56 0.05 -20.00 -10.15
C GLY A 56 -0.26 -20.05 -11.63
N LYS A 57 -0.65 -21.18 -12.21
CA LYS A 57 -0.90 -21.31 -13.64
C LYS A 57 -2.04 -20.39 -14.08
N VAL A 58 -1.82 -19.65 -15.16
CA VAL A 58 -2.80 -18.75 -15.76
C VAL A 58 -2.98 -19.12 -17.22
N PRO A 59 -4.22 -19.14 -17.74
CA PRO A 59 -4.44 -19.30 -19.18
C PRO A 59 -3.87 -18.11 -19.95
N SER A 60 -3.18 -18.39 -21.05
CA SER A 60 -2.78 -17.36 -22.00
C SER A 60 -3.97 -16.90 -22.82
N SER A 61 -4.06 -15.60 -23.07
CA SER A 61 -5.04 -15.07 -24.02
C SER A 61 -4.69 -15.49 -25.45
N PRO A 62 -5.67 -15.48 -26.38
CA PRO A 62 -5.41 -15.82 -27.77
C PRO A 62 -4.29 -14.97 -28.39
N PRO A 63 -3.55 -15.48 -29.40
CA PRO A 63 -2.56 -14.70 -30.10
C PRO A 63 -3.16 -13.45 -30.75
N GLU A 64 -2.45 -12.34 -30.67
CA GLU A 64 -2.81 -11.09 -31.37
C GLU A 64 -2.01 -11.02 -32.68
N THR A 65 -2.62 -10.53 -33.76
CA THR A 65 -1.96 -10.37 -35.07
C THR A 65 -2.32 -9.01 -35.66
N THR A 66 -1.36 -8.36 -36.31
CA THR A 66 -1.59 -7.12 -37.08
C THR A 66 -0.79 -7.14 -38.37
N THR A 67 -1.26 -6.41 -39.38
CA THR A 67 -0.53 -6.19 -40.63
C THR A 67 -0.06 -4.74 -40.68
N ALA A 68 1.24 -4.56 -40.80
CA ALA A 68 1.89 -3.28 -40.94
C ALA A 68 1.71 -2.71 -42.37
N PRO A 69 1.77 -1.38 -42.54
CA PRO A 69 1.66 -0.75 -43.86
C PRO A 69 2.73 -1.16 -44.88
N ASP A 70 3.87 -1.67 -44.39
CA ASP A 70 4.98 -2.18 -45.22
C ASP A 70 4.83 -3.67 -45.60
N GLY A 71 3.65 -4.25 -45.38
CA GLY A 71 3.30 -5.61 -45.79
C GLY A 71 3.68 -6.70 -44.78
N TRP A 72 4.32 -6.35 -43.67
CA TRP A 72 4.68 -7.33 -42.64
C TRP A 72 3.49 -7.69 -41.75
N THR A 73 3.32 -8.97 -41.48
CA THR A 73 2.36 -9.49 -40.49
C THR A 73 3.10 -9.81 -39.20
N LEU A 74 2.75 -9.10 -38.13
CA LEU A 74 3.28 -9.32 -36.79
C LEU A 74 2.27 -10.15 -36.00
N ARG A 75 2.77 -11.10 -35.20
CA ARG A 75 1.96 -11.90 -34.28
C ARG A 75 2.68 -12.07 -32.95
N ILE A 76 1.94 -11.98 -31.85
CA ILE A 76 2.43 -12.27 -30.50
C ILE A 76 1.57 -13.37 -29.88
N SER A 77 2.21 -14.30 -29.20
CA SER A 77 1.56 -15.35 -28.41
C SER A 77 2.31 -15.62 -27.12
N ALA A 78 1.60 -16.12 -26.12
CA ALA A 78 2.19 -16.60 -24.88
C ALA A 78 1.72 -18.03 -24.57
N LYS A 79 2.49 -18.74 -23.77
CA LYS A 79 2.14 -20.06 -23.23
C LYS A 79 2.84 -20.30 -21.89
N ASP A 80 2.35 -21.32 -21.18
CA ASP A 80 2.93 -21.80 -19.93
C ASP A 80 3.07 -20.70 -18.88
N GLU A 81 2.09 -19.79 -18.83
CA GLU A 81 2.13 -18.64 -17.94
C GLU A 81 1.87 -19.03 -16.49
N VAL A 82 2.65 -18.41 -15.61
CA VAL A 82 2.54 -18.55 -14.16
C VAL A 82 2.51 -17.16 -13.55
N GLN A 83 1.57 -16.94 -12.66
CA GLN A 83 1.39 -15.76 -11.82
C GLN A 83 0.98 -16.25 -10.43
N ARG A 84 1.97 -16.49 -9.58
CA ARG A 84 1.78 -17.02 -8.22
C ARG A 84 1.94 -15.92 -7.19
N ALA A 85 0.96 -15.74 -6.31
CA ALA A 85 1.10 -14.87 -5.16
C ALA A 85 2.10 -15.46 -4.16
N VAL A 86 2.98 -14.63 -3.63
CA VAL A 86 4.04 -15.06 -2.71
C VAL A 86 4.18 -14.02 -1.61
N ALA A 87 4.62 -14.45 -0.43
CA ALA A 87 4.79 -13.55 0.71
C ALA A 87 5.74 -12.39 0.33
N PRO A 88 5.35 -11.13 0.63
CA PRO A 88 6.22 -9.99 0.43
C PRO A 88 7.51 -10.10 1.23
N LEU A 89 8.65 -9.77 0.62
CA LEU A 89 9.95 -9.79 1.31
C LEU A 89 10.00 -8.83 2.51
N THR A 90 9.25 -7.72 2.44
CA THR A 90 9.15 -6.71 3.52
C THR A 90 8.17 -7.07 4.61
N THR A 91 7.39 -8.16 4.47
CA THR A 91 6.26 -8.55 5.34
C THR A 91 5.17 -7.48 5.49
N ALA A 92 5.23 -6.41 4.68
CA ALA A 92 4.26 -5.34 4.72
C ALA A 92 2.91 -5.82 4.16
N ILE A 93 1.85 -5.63 4.93
CA ILE A 93 0.47 -6.02 4.56
C ILE A 93 0.00 -5.24 3.31
N SER A 94 0.55 -4.04 3.09
CA SER A 94 0.32 -3.19 1.92
C SER A 94 1.25 -3.50 0.74
N THR A 95 2.07 -4.55 0.80
CA THR A 95 2.87 -4.98 -0.36
C THR A 95 2.23 -6.21 -0.98
N ARG A 96 2.24 -6.27 -2.32
CA ARG A 96 1.91 -7.47 -3.09
C ARG A 96 3.14 -7.90 -3.86
N GLU A 97 3.42 -9.19 -3.83
CA GLU A 97 4.55 -9.76 -4.53
C GLU A 97 4.12 -11.05 -5.24
N TYR A 98 4.63 -11.25 -6.46
CA TYR A 98 4.31 -12.39 -7.30
C TYR A 98 5.56 -13.02 -7.87
N THR A 99 5.54 -14.33 -8.00
CA THR A 99 6.48 -15.08 -8.82
C THR A 99 5.82 -15.36 -10.15
N VAL A 100 6.43 -14.84 -11.22
CA VAL A 100 5.88 -14.89 -12.57
C VAL A 100 6.78 -15.66 -13.53
N GLY A 101 6.16 -16.23 -14.56
CA GLY A 101 6.83 -16.95 -15.63
C GLY A 101 5.93 -17.11 -16.86
N GLY A 102 6.54 -17.55 -17.95
CA GLY A 102 5.86 -17.78 -19.22
C GLY A 102 6.83 -17.77 -20.40
N VAL A 103 6.38 -18.26 -21.54
CA VAL A 103 7.11 -18.20 -22.81
C VAL A 103 6.31 -17.35 -23.78
N PHE A 104 6.93 -16.26 -24.23
CA PHE A 104 6.35 -15.29 -25.15
C PHE A 104 7.06 -15.40 -26.49
N ASN A 105 6.29 -15.51 -27.57
CA ASN A 105 6.80 -15.69 -28.92
C ASN A 105 6.25 -14.60 -29.82
N GLY A 106 7.14 -13.88 -30.48
CA GLY A 106 6.85 -13.05 -31.63
C GLY A 106 7.03 -13.83 -32.92
N LEU A 107 6.21 -13.53 -33.91
CA LEU A 107 6.35 -14.01 -35.28
C LEU A 107 6.19 -12.83 -36.22
N LEU A 108 7.10 -12.71 -37.18
CA LEU A 108 7.09 -11.71 -38.22
C LEU A 108 7.14 -12.42 -39.57
N ASP A 109 6.11 -12.21 -40.37
CA ASP A 109 5.98 -12.81 -41.70
C ASP A 109 5.88 -11.69 -42.73
N GLY A 110 6.66 -11.77 -43.80
CA GLY A 110 6.74 -10.72 -44.81
C GLY A 110 7.87 -10.99 -45.79
N ASP A 111 7.71 -10.45 -47.00
CA ASP A 111 8.63 -10.70 -48.13
C ASP A 111 9.88 -9.80 -48.11
N GLY A 112 10.09 -9.07 -47.01
CA GLY A 112 11.27 -8.22 -46.82
C GLY A 112 12.50 -9.01 -46.33
N GLY A 113 13.62 -8.30 -46.13
CA GLY A 113 14.83 -8.87 -45.55
C GLY A 113 14.64 -9.38 -44.11
N THR A 114 15.75 -9.64 -43.40
CA THR A 114 15.66 -10.09 -42.00
C THR A 114 15.03 -8.99 -41.14
N PRO A 115 13.88 -9.23 -40.49
CA PRO A 115 13.25 -8.21 -39.68
C PRO A 115 14.05 -8.00 -38.40
N GLU A 116 14.06 -6.77 -37.91
CA GLU A 116 14.69 -6.40 -36.65
C GLU A 116 13.81 -5.43 -35.88
N GLY A 117 14.08 -5.31 -34.59
CA GLY A 117 13.33 -4.38 -33.73
C GLY A 117 13.45 -4.76 -32.26
N VAL A 118 12.43 -4.42 -31.48
CA VAL A 118 12.41 -4.63 -30.02
C VAL A 118 11.26 -5.54 -29.65
N PHE A 119 11.56 -6.57 -28.87
CA PHE A 119 10.56 -7.40 -28.21
C PHE A 119 10.62 -7.15 -26.71
N GLU A 120 9.60 -6.47 -26.20
CA GLU A 120 9.43 -6.14 -24.79
C GLU A 120 8.40 -7.07 -24.17
N VAL A 121 8.71 -7.60 -22.99
CA VAL A 121 7.79 -8.44 -22.22
C VAL A 121 7.83 -8.02 -20.76
N GLY A 122 6.67 -7.96 -20.13
CA GLY A 122 6.56 -7.66 -18.72
C GLY A 122 5.22 -7.98 -18.12
N TYR A 123 4.97 -7.42 -16.95
CA TYR A 123 3.74 -7.60 -16.21
C TYR A 123 3.19 -6.25 -15.77
N GLN A 124 1.87 -6.15 -15.75
CA GLN A 124 1.14 -5.03 -15.20
C GLN A 124 0.47 -5.47 -13.91
N ILE A 125 0.69 -4.71 -12.85
CA ILE A 125 0.07 -4.94 -11.55
C ILE A 125 -0.84 -3.75 -11.26
N GLY A 126 -2.14 -3.98 -11.27
CA GLY A 126 -3.16 -3.05 -10.82
C GLY A 126 -3.38 -3.19 -9.33
N CYS A 127 -3.40 -2.07 -8.61
CA CYS A 127 -3.93 -2.04 -7.26
C CYS A 127 -5.27 -1.34 -7.21
N GLY A 128 -6.25 -1.86 -6.47
CA GLY A 128 -7.52 -1.18 -6.26
C GLY A 128 -7.38 0.16 -5.53
N ILE A 129 -6.48 0.23 -4.53
CA ILE A 129 -6.22 1.42 -3.71
C ILE A 129 -4.71 1.66 -3.58
N ASP A 130 -4.25 2.83 -4.02
CA ASP A 130 -2.85 3.22 -3.92
C ASP A 130 -2.58 4.08 -2.67
N MET A 131 -1.71 3.58 -1.80
CA MET A 131 -1.14 4.31 -0.66
C MET A 131 0.28 4.81 -0.89
N THR A 132 0.94 4.50 -2.01
CA THR A 132 2.33 4.95 -2.27
C THR A 132 2.44 6.44 -2.50
N THR A 133 1.43 7.03 -3.15
CA THR A 133 1.40 8.45 -3.51
C THR A 133 0.52 9.29 -2.59
N SER A 134 -0.05 8.68 -1.57
CA SER A 134 -0.92 9.35 -0.60
C SER A 134 -0.22 9.49 0.75
N ASN A 135 -0.69 10.43 1.58
CA ASN A 135 -0.25 10.54 2.99
C ASN A 135 -0.68 9.32 3.84
N GLY A 136 -1.30 8.31 3.22
CA GLY A 136 -1.80 7.11 3.86
C GLY A 136 -2.73 7.47 5.01
N VAL A 137 -2.41 6.93 6.19
CA VAL A 137 -3.03 7.32 7.45
C VAL A 137 -2.05 8.19 8.23
N SER A 138 -2.35 9.49 8.33
CA SER A 138 -1.60 10.41 9.17
C SER A 138 -2.37 10.67 10.46
N LEU A 139 -1.75 10.30 11.58
CA LEU A 139 -2.19 10.65 12.93
C LEU A 139 -1.36 11.84 13.42
N THR A 140 -2.01 12.99 13.54
CA THR A 140 -1.42 14.19 14.13
C THR A 140 -2.01 14.40 15.51
N GLY A 141 -1.16 14.41 16.53
CA GLY A 141 -1.53 14.78 17.90
C GLY A 141 -0.87 16.10 18.29
N THR A 142 -1.65 17.01 18.87
CA THR A 142 -1.16 18.24 19.48
C THR A 142 -1.58 18.24 20.94
N ALA A 143 -0.61 18.48 21.82
CA ALA A 143 -0.84 18.74 23.22
C ALA A 143 0.00 19.96 23.59
N GLY A 144 -0.65 20.99 24.13
CA GLY A 144 -0.03 22.25 24.45
C GLY A 144 -0.58 22.84 25.72
N ILE A 145 0.25 23.63 26.39
CA ILE A 145 -0.15 24.46 27.51
C ILE A 145 0.10 25.89 27.06
N SER A 146 -0.96 26.67 26.96
CA SER A 146 -0.94 28.06 26.55
C SER A 146 -1.11 28.94 27.78
N PRO A 147 -0.04 29.59 28.26
CA PRO A 147 -0.19 30.62 29.26
C PRO A 147 -0.90 31.82 28.63
N SER A 148 -1.98 32.27 29.24
CA SER A 148 -2.71 33.47 28.83
C SER A 148 -2.64 34.51 29.93
N ILE A 149 -2.71 35.77 29.54
CA ILE A 149 -2.81 36.89 30.48
C ILE A 149 -4.11 37.61 30.15
N GLY A 150 -5.08 37.51 31.05
CA GLY A 150 -6.33 38.25 30.98
C GLY A 150 -6.16 39.60 31.66
N TYR A 151 -6.58 40.67 30.99
CA TYR A 151 -6.70 42.00 31.60
C TYR A 151 -8.18 42.24 31.90
N PHE A 152 -8.48 42.68 33.13
CA PHE A 152 -9.86 42.97 33.55
C PHE A 152 -9.92 44.36 34.19
N GLY A 153 -11.12 44.94 34.23
CA GLY A 153 -11.34 46.31 34.73
C GLY A 153 -11.14 47.42 33.69
N PHE A 154 -11.49 47.17 32.41
CA PHE A 154 -11.60 48.26 31.42
C PHE A 154 -12.98 48.91 31.52
N ASP A 155 -13.22 49.66 32.60
CA ASP A 155 -14.54 50.25 32.85
C ASP A 155 -14.84 51.45 31.95
N PHE A 156 -13.82 52.09 31.34
CA PHE A 156 -13.99 53.26 30.45
C PHE A 156 -12.95 53.30 29.30
N PRO A 157 -13.22 53.99 28.18
CA PRO A 157 -12.24 54.15 27.09
C PRO A 157 -11.05 55.02 27.52
N GLY A 158 -9.82 54.47 27.46
CA GLY A 158 -8.58 55.22 27.71
C GLY A 158 -7.98 55.08 29.12
N VAL A 159 -8.52 54.22 29.98
CA VAL A 159 -7.92 53.90 31.30
C VAL A 159 -7.06 52.64 31.26
N LEU A 160 -6.05 52.59 32.14
CA LEU A 160 -5.17 51.44 32.32
C LEU A 160 -5.93 50.30 33.04
N PRO A 161 -5.65 49.02 32.73
CA PRO A 161 -6.34 47.89 33.35
C PRO A 161 -6.08 47.81 34.87
N ASP A 162 -7.12 47.54 35.66
CA ASP A 162 -7.05 47.44 37.12
C ASP A 162 -6.32 46.18 37.62
N GLY A 163 -6.16 45.17 36.77
CA GLY A 163 -5.49 43.93 37.17
C GLY A 163 -5.12 43.02 36.02
N ILE A 164 -4.09 42.20 36.29
CA ILE A 164 -3.58 41.17 35.40
C ILE A 164 -3.89 39.82 36.05
N LEU A 165 -4.65 38.96 35.36
CA LEU A 165 -4.93 37.60 35.79
C LEU A 165 -4.15 36.61 34.90
N PRO A 166 -3.13 35.92 35.43
CA PRO A 166 -2.48 34.84 34.70
C PRO A 166 -3.42 33.63 34.62
N GLY A 167 -3.65 33.14 33.41
CA GLY A 167 -4.38 31.92 33.12
C GLY A 167 -3.45 30.87 32.49
N ILE A 168 -3.73 29.60 32.73
CA ILE A 168 -3.06 28.49 32.06
C ILE A 168 -4.15 27.64 31.42
N GLY A 169 -4.21 27.64 30.10
CA GLY A 169 -5.12 26.80 29.32
C GLY A 169 -4.36 25.61 28.74
N GLY A 170 -4.93 24.40 28.82
CA GLY A 170 -4.43 23.24 28.08
C GLY A 170 -5.20 23.07 26.78
N ASN A 171 -4.51 22.79 25.68
CA ASN A 171 -5.12 22.30 24.45
C ASN A 171 -4.66 20.87 24.19
N ILE A 172 -5.61 19.97 23.94
CA ILE A 172 -5.35 18.63 23.44
C ILE A 172 -6.22 18.41 22.20
N GLY A 173 -5.61 17.99 21.11
CA GLY A 173 -6.29 17.83 19.84
C GLY A 173 -5.60 16.76 19.01
N GLY A 174 -6.39 15.85 18.43
CA GLY A 174 -5.92 14.85 17.50
C GLY A 174 -6.65 14.98 16.18
N ALA A 175 -5.94 14.75 15.07
CA ALA A 175 -6.53 14.62 13.75
C ALA A 175 -6.03 13.32 13.11
N ILE A 176 -6.96 12.53 12.59
CA ILE A 176 -6.67 11.39 11.72
C ILE A 176 -7.07 11.81 10.33
N THR A 177 -6.10 11.86 9.42
CA THR A 177 -6.37 12.11 8.01
C THR A 177 -6.07 10.84 7.23
N VAL A 178 -7.06 10.42 6.43
CA VAL A 178 -6.96 9.27 5.54
C VAL A 178 -6.96 9.80 4.12
N GLY A 179 -5.79 9.79 3.49
CA GLY A 179 -5.69 10.01 2.06
C GLY A 179 -5.63 8.65 1.38
N LEU A 180 -6.61 8.30 0.56
CA LEU A 180 -6.51 7.15 -0.34
C LEU A 180 -6.68 7.66 -1.77
N LYS A 181 -5.77 7.24 -2.66
CA LYS A 181 -5.87 7.55 -4.08
C LYS A 181 -6.55 6.39 -4.81
N PRO A 182 -7.38 6.65 -5.84
CA PRO A 182 -7.86 5.61 -6.74
C PRO A 182 -6.69 4.79 -7.31
N GLY A 183 -6.96 3.50 -7.55
CA GLY A 183 -5.99 2.52 -8.00
C GLY A 183 -5.09 2.94 -9.16
N ILE A 184 -3.85 2.44 -9.13
CA ILE A 184 -2.83 2.65 -10.17
C ILE A 184 -2.45 1.31 -10.81
N ILE A 185 -2.05 1.35 -12.08
CA ILE A 185 -1.42 0.23 -12.78
C ILE A 185 0.08 0.49 -12.83
N ASN A 186 0.86 -0.36 -12.18
CA ASN A 186 2.32 -0.36 -12.27
C ASN A 186 2.77 -1.30 -13.39
N VAL A 187 3.57 -0.80 -14.33
CA VAL A 187 4.13 -1.59 -15.43
C VAL A 187 5.55 -2.00 -15.06
N VAL A 188 5.79 -3.29 -14.93
CA VAL A 188 7.09 -3.86 -14.61
C VAL A 188 7.67 -4.52 -15.87
N PRO A 189 8.56 -3.82 -16.60
CA PRO A 189 9.23 -4.41 -17.75
C PRO A 189 10.25 -5.45 -17.27
N VAL A 190 10.12 -6.69 -17.75
CA VAL A 190 11.06 -7.77 -17.38
C VAL A 190 12.26 -7.76 -18.31
N THR A 191 12.01 -7.62 -19.61
CA THR A 191 13.09 -7.54 -20.60
C THR A 191 12.67 -6.72 -21.81
N LYS A 192 13.66 -6.07 -22.42
CA LYS A 192 13.55 -5.42 -23.73
C LYS A 192 14.68 -5.97 -24.59
N LYS A 193 14.35 -6.92 -25.46
CA LYS A 193 15.32 -7.59 -26.30
C LYS A 193 15.32 -6.98 -27.70
N GLN A 194 16.46 -6.44 -28.13
CA GLN A 194 16.69 -6.18 -29.55
C GLN A 194 16.88 -7.53 -30.26
N TYR A 195 16.11 -7.76 -31.31
CA TYR A 195 16.14 -9.00 -32.07
C TYR A 195 16.47 -8.73 -33.54
N LYS A 196 17.06 -9.73 -34.18
CA LYS A 196 17.16 -9.87 -35.64
C LYS A 196 16.67 -11.27 -35.99
N GLY A 197 15.68 -11.36 -36.86
CA GLY A 197 15.02 -12.62 -37.23
C GLY A 197 13.51 -12.59 -37.04
N SER A 198 12.82 -13.50 -37.72
CA SER A 198 11.36 -13.56 -37.81
C SER A 198 10.66 -14.15 -36.59
N ALA A 199 11.38 -14.80 -35.66
CA ALA A 199 10.79 -15.49 -34.53
C ALA A 199 11.50 -15.17 -33.19
N PRO A 200 11.42 -13.91 -32.69
CA PRO A 200 11.94 -13.58 -31.37
C PRO A 200 11.13 -14.28 -30.29
N TRP A 201 11.80 -14.79 -29.26
CA TRP A 201 11.16 -15.40 -28.11
C TRP A 201 11.80 -14.92 -26.81
N VAL A 202 11.00 -14.92 -25.74
CA VAL A 202 11.42 -14.59 -24.38
C VAL A 202 10.84 -15.65 -23.46
N SER A 203 11.68 -16.27 -22.65
CA SER A 203 11.26 -17.16 -21.58
C SER A 203 11.57 -16.50 -20.24
N ILE A 204 10.55 -16.42 -19.38
CA ILE A 204 10.64 -15.89 -18.03
C ILE A 204 10.36 -17.05 -17.08
N ALA A 205 11.24 -17.24 -16.09
CA ALA A 205 11.07 -18.25 -15.07
C ALA A 205 11.42 -17.66 -13.70
N ASN A 206 10.56 -17.92 -12.71
CA ASN A 206 10.75 -17.55 -11.31
C ASN A 206 11.10 -16.06 -11.08
N PHE A 207 10.61 -15.17 -11.94
CA PHE A 207 10.88 -13.74 -11.80
C PHE A 207 9.99 -13.14 -10.71
N ARG A 208 10.54 -12.34 -9.79
CA ARG A 208 9.74 -11.69 -8.73
C ARG A 208 9.37 -10.28 -9.13
N VAL A 209 8.07 -10.00 -9.09
CA VAL A 209 7.50 -8.66 -9.29
C VAL A 209 6.79 -8.20 -8.03
N LYS A 210 6.90 -6.91 -7.71
CA LYS A 210 6.26 -6.35 -6.52
C LYS A 210 5.60 -5.00 -6.79
N ILE A 211 4.60 -4.69 -5.97
CA ILE A 211 4.01 -3.36 -5.82
C ILE A 211 3.84 -3.07 -4.33
N ASP A 212 4.34 -1.94 -3.88
CA ASP A 212 4.18 -1.47 -2.51
C ASP A 212 2.94 -0.57 -2.40
N GLY A 213 2.46 -0.33 -1.19
CA GLY A 213 1.31 0.54 -0.94
C GLY A 213 0.01 0.09 -1.59
N CYS A 214 -0.10 -1.19 -1.97
CA CYS A 214 -1.31 -1.77 -2.52
C CYS A 214 -2.21 -2.32 -1.40
N VAL A 215 -3.35 -1.66 -1.19
CA VAL A 215 -4.35 -2.08 -0.20
C VAL A 215 -5.56 -2.71 -0.87
N GLY A 216 -5.98 -3.86 -0.34
CA GLY A 216 -7.12 -4.62 -0.84
C GLY A 216 -6.76 -5.61 -1.95
N GLU A 217 -7.66 -5.76 -2.90
CA GLU A 217 -7.52 -6.65 -4.06
C GLU A 217 -6.49 -6.10 -5.04
N SER A 218 -5.74 -7.02 -5.63
CA SER A 218 -4.67 -6.75 -6.57
C SER A 218 -4.87 -7.55 -7.84
N PHE A 219 -4.54 -6.95 -8.98
CA PHE A 219 -4.73 -7.54 -10.30
C PHE A 219 -3.38 -7.64 -10.99
N ILE A 220 -3.06 -8.79 -11.56
CA ILE A 220 -1.85 -8.98 -12.35
C ILE A 220 -2.22 -9.51 -13.74
N ARG A 221 -1.56 -8.97 -14.77
CA ARG A 221 -1.62 -9.48 -16.14
C ARG A 221 -0.27 -9.37 -16.81
N SER A 222 0.04 -10.29 -17.71
CA SER A 222 1.21 -10.19 -18.58
C SER A 222 0.93 -9.24 -19.75
N TYR A 223 2.00 -8.63 -20.26
CA TYR A 223 1.97 -7.91 -21.52
C TYR A 223 3.22 -8.22 -22.34
N ALA A 224 3.07 -8.15 -23.65
CA ALA A 224 4.17 -8.25 -24.58
C ALA A 224 3.96 -7.25 -25.72
N THR A 225 5.03 -6.56 -26.10
CA THR A 225 5.05 -5.59 -27.19
C THR A 225 6.12 -5.98 -28.18
N LEU A 226 5.72 -6.23 -29.41
CA LEU A 226 6.60 -6.54 -30.53
C LEU A 226 6.66 -5.33 -31.45
N ALA A 227 7.82 -4.72 -31.53
CA ALA A 227 8.14 -3.67 -32.45
C ALA A 227 9.03 -4.21 -33.58
N LYS A 228 8.65 -3.95 -34.83
CA LYS A 228 9.49 -4.14 -36.01
C LYS A 228 9.95 -2.78 -36.51
N SER A 229 11.25 -2.57 -36.58
CA SER A 229 11.86 -1.35 -37.07
C SER A 229 12.25 -1.50 -38.54
N SER A 230 12.10 -0.43 -39.32
CA SER A 230 12.63 -0.26 -40.66
C SER A 230 13.20 1.16 -40.81
N ASP A 231 13.84 1.45 -41.93
CA ASP A 231 14.37 2.80 -42.21
C ASP A 231 13.26 3.86 -42.30
N GLU A 232 12.03 3.45 -42.66
CA GLU A 232 10.90 4.34 -42.92
C GLU A 232 9.95 4.47 -41.72
N GLY A 233 9.94 3.49 -40.80
CA GLY A 233 9.02 3.52 -39.66
C GLY A 233 9.09 2.31 -38.73
N GLU A 234 8.18 2.29 -37.78
CA GLU A 234 8.08 1.23 -36.76
C GLU A 234 6.66 0.68 -36.71
N ALA A 235 6.53 -0.65 -36.81
CA ALA A 235 5.27 -1.35 -36.62
C ALA A 235 5.24 -1.94 -35.21
N VAL A 236 4.24 -1.58 -34.41
CA VAL A 236 4.13 -1.99 -33.01
C VAL A 236 2.85 -2.78 -32.80
N LEU A 237 2.99 -3.99 -32.27
CA LEU A 237 1.90 -4.85 -31.82
C LEU A 237 1.99 -5.04 -30.31
N SER A 238 0.88 -4.91 -29.60
CA SER A 238 0.80 -5.19 -28.17
C SER A 238 -0.19 -6.30 -27.89
N TRP A 239 0.17 -7.21 -27.00
CA TRP A 239 -0.64 -8.33 -26.54
C TRP A 239 -0.76 -8.26 -25.01
N TYR A 240 -1.94 -8.62 -24.51
CA TYR A 240 -2.25 -8.61 -23.08
C TYR A 240 -2.83 -9.96 -22.68
N GLY A 241 -2.27 -10.56 -21.63
CA GLY A 241 -2.72 -11.82 -21.06
C GLY A 241 -4.01 -11.68 -20.24
N VAL A 242 -4.49 -12.82 -19.74
CA VAL A 242 -5.64 -12.84 -18.82
C VAL A 242 -5.26 -12.17 -17.51
N THR A 243 -6.16 -11.32 -17.01
CA THR A 243 -6.02 -10.70 -15.70
C THR A 243 -6.39 -11.68 -14.59
N LYS A 244 -5.47 -11.91 -13.66
CA LYS A 244 -5.72 -12.67 -12.42
C LYS A 244 -5.90 -11.70 -11.25
N ALA A 245 -7.00 -11.87 -10.52
CA ALA A 245 -7.22 -11.22 -9.23
C ALA A 245 -6.58 -12.04 -8.10
N VAL A 246 -6.01 -11.34 -7.12
CA VAL A 246 -5.33 -11.89 -5.93
C VAL A 246 -5.64 -11.05 -4.69
#